data_AF-A0A178MR20-F1
#
_entry.id   AF-A0A178MR20-F1
#
_cell.length_a   1.000
_cell.length_b   1.000
_cell.length_c   1.000
_cell.angle_alpha   90.00
_cell.angle_beta   90.00
_cell.angle_gamma   90.00
#
_symmetry.space_group_name_H-M   'P 1'
#
loop_
_entity.id
_entity.type
_entity.pdbx_description
1 polymer ?
#
loop_
_entity_poly.entity_id
_entity_poly.type
_entity_poly.pdbx_seq_one_letter_code
_entity_poly.pdbx_strand_id
1 'polypeptide(L)'
;MDGRADRRRVMAWLTGGIAFARLGPAAAQSDLLDPAKLGKGGQAPKGAAPDDLLDGSRVRATLPSATAGDGEARPKRSSPGYARSMASSVVASMAGLASEAIRLIAEVKRLTQRKADLERQLADLMAERDIKLEEYRSGLFCSGCGLTRSEIHAKGETFPHPGQRIVQPTPEEIEAKERELQAPIDRLRRELDAVRSKLAQTIAERDEALDQLEHGLRLWRTAVTFEYELLALADHDDEVAHKARLEEIDSQLRKISSERVWNKDKRKDEELNRDWDSWKTMRAELDERRDRRRLANEKDRARATATANSERNELNGYIHSGEISHFIASRANASPIPDVGLGGLGGFYRMGDHNPKHEVAVLPNVRVFIDRFSASPHYLTSYAPPVGARAIP
;
A
#
# COMPACT_ATOMS: atom_id res chain seq x y z
N MET A 1 -2.77 -49.17 -8.47
CA MET A 1 -1.36 -48.91 -8.83
C MET A 1 -1.35 -47.93 -9.97
N ASP A 2 -0.66 -46.83 -9.73
CA ASP A 2 -0.62 -45.59 -10.49
C ASP A 2 -0.05 -45.71 -11.90
N GLY A 3 -0.46 -44.78 -12.76
CA GLY A 3 0.10 -44.61 -14.09
C GLY A 3 -0.46 -43.38 -14.81
N ARG A 4 -0.27 -42.19 -14.23
CA ARG A 4 -0.49 -40.91 -14.93
C ARG A 4 0.59 -40.75 -15.99
N ALA A 5 0.18 -40.66 -17.26
CA ALA A 5 1.05 -40.25 -18.36
C ALA A 5 0.80 -38.78 -18.69
N ASP A 6 1.87 -38.03 -18.43
CA ASP A 6 2.09 -36.60 -18.58
C ASP A 6 2.04 -36.15 -20.06
N ARG A 7 1.25 -35.12 -20.37
CA ARG A 7 1.20 -34.48 -21.69
C ARG A 7 1.86 -33.11 -21.63
N ARG A 8 3.08 -33.09 -22.17
CA ARG A 8 3.84 -31.95 -22.66
C ARG A 8 2.96 -30.93 -23.41
N ARG A 9 3.25 -29.63 -23.24
CA ARG A 9 3.55 -28.74 -24.37
C ARG A 9 4.33 -27.50 -23.95
N VAL A 10 5.52 -27.42 -24.53
CA VAL A 10 6.48 -26.33 -24.57
C VAL A 10 5.91 -25.19 -25.42
N MET A 11 5.98 -23.95 -24.93
CA MET A 11 5.82 -22.74 -25.74
C MET A 11 7.16 -22.00 -25.75
N ALA A 12 7.82 -22.05 -26.90
CA ALA A 12 8.86 -21.12 -27.34
C ALA A 12 8.30 -20.37 -28.58
N TRP A 13 9.02 -19.34 -29.02
CA TRP A 13 8.73 -18.34 -30.09
C TRP A 13 8.16 -17.02 -29.53
N LEU A 14 8.66 -15.82 -29.87
CA LEU A 14 9.80 -15.39 -30.69
C LEU A 14 10.07 -13.92 -30.33
N THR A 15 11.33 -13.56 -30.13
CA THR A 15 11.81 -12.18 -30.05
C THR A 15 12.03 -11.64 -31.46
N GLY A 16 11.30 -10.58 -31.81
CA GLY A 16 11.50 -9.82 -33.06
C GLY A 16 11.72 -8.35 -32.72
N GLY A 17 12.97 -7.91 -32.76
CA GLY A 17 13.35 -6.52 -32.59
C GLY A 17 13.11 -5.70 -33.85
N ILE A 18 12.68 -4.45 -33.67
CA ILE A 18 12.83 -3.38 -34.66
C ILE A 18 13.34 -2.14 -33.92
N ALA A 19 14.51 -1.68 -34.37
CA ALA A 19 15.11 -0.42 -33.99
C ALA A 19 14.49 0.72 -34.81
N PHE A 20 14.23 1.88 -34.19
CA PHE A 20 14.18 3.15 -34.88
C PHE A 20 14.83 4.26 -34.05
N ALA A 21 15.57 5.11 -34.76
CA ALA A 21 16.49 6.10 -34.24
C ALA A 21 15.84 7.47 -33.96
N ARG A 22 16.42 8.15 -32.95
CA ARG A 22 16.68 9.61 -32.78
C ARG A 22 15.85 10.63 -33.58
N LEU A 23 15.25 11.57 -32.84
CA LEU A 23 15.27 13.04 -33.05
C LEU A 23 15.03 13.73 -31.67
N GLY A 24 15.86 14.69 -31.27
CA GLY A 24 15.61 15.62 -30.14
C GLY A 24 15.21 17.01 -30.68
N PRO A 25 15.43 18.14 -29.97
CA PRO A 25 15.34 18.47 -28.53
C PRO A 25 14.41 19.70 -28.27
N ALA A 26 14.14 20.07 -27.00
CA ALA A 26 13.89 21.44 -26.45
C ALA A 26 13.06 21.38 -25.14
N ALA A 27 13.62 21.83 -24.00
CA ALA A 27 13.32 23.10 -23.28
C ALA A 27 11.94 23.09 -22.56
N ALA A 28 11.76 23.44 -21.28
CA ALA A 28 12.45 24.43 -20.45
C ALA A 28 12.21 24.21 -18.93
N GLN A 29 13.19 24.66 -18.13
CA GLN A 29 13.13 25.45 -16.87
C GLN A 29 12.00 25.16 -15.84
N SER A 30 12.26 24.75 -14.59
CA SER A 30 12.91 25.45 -13.45
C SER A 30 12.27 26.78 -13.05
N ASP A 31 11.50 26.79 -11.95
CA ASP A 31 11.57 27.75 -10.81
C ASP A 31 10.34 27.57 -9.90
N LEU A 32 10.48 27.07 -8.67
CA LEU A 32 10.82 27.81 -7.44
C LEU A 32 9.81 28.91 -7.05
N LEU A 33 8.98 28.54 -6.07
CA LEU A 33 8.71 29.25 -4.81
C LEU A 33 8.70 30.78 -4.83
N ASP A 34 7.52 31.37 -4.65
CA ASP A 34 7.35 32.78 -4.27
C ASP A 34 6.46 32.91 -3.01
N PRO A 35 7.04 33.08 -1.81
CA PRO A 35 6.32 33.40 -0.59
C PRO A 35 6.40 34.90 -0.29
N ALA A 36 5.76 35.74 -1.10
CA ALA A 36 5.76 37.19 -0.90
C ALA A 36 4.36 37.81 -1.05
N LYS A 37 3.35 37.28 -0.35
CA LYS A 37 2.11 38.03 -0.06
C LYS A 37 1.55 37.60 1.29
N LEU A 38 1.82 38.37 2.34
CA LEU A 38 0.85 38.73 3.37
C LEU A 38 1.38 39.94 4.14
N GLY A 39 0.57 40.99 4.13
CA GLY A 39 0.94 42.35 4.47
C GLY A 39 0.99 42.65 5.96
N LYS A 40 1.66 43.77 6.23
CA LYS A 40 1.86 44.47 7.50
C LYS A 40 0.58 45.15 8.01
N GLY A 41 0.53 45.31 9.34
CA GLY A 41 -0.18 46.38 10.06
C GLY A 41 -0.90 45.84 11.31
N GLY A 42 -0.66 46.28 12.54
CA GLY A 42 0.24 47.31 13.06
C GLY A 42 0.14 47.42 14.59
N GLN A 43 1.20 47.99 15.16
CA GLN A 43 1.32 48.74 16.43
C GLN A 43 1.17 48.05 17.80
N ALA A 44 2.30 48.08 18.52
CA ALA A 44 2.48 47.95 19.96
C ALA A 44 2.02 49.22 20.72
N PRO A 45 2.01 49.18 22.06
CA PRO A 45 3.04 49.98 22.73
C PRO A 45 3.79 49.28 23.89
N LYS A 46 5.07 49.66 23.93
CA LYS A 46 6.10 49.69 24.99
C LYS A 46 5.71 49.40 26.45
N GLY A 47 6.60 48.62 27.11
CA GLY A 47 7.37 49.13 28.25
C GLY A 47 7.36 48.28 29.52
N ALA A 48 8.45 47.56 29.80
CA ALA A 48 9.12 47.48 31.10
C ALA A 48 10.34 46.55 30.99
N ALA A 49 11.40 46.88 31.72
CA ALA A 49 12.76 46.40 31.60
C ALA A 49 13.03 45.20 32.56
N PRO A 50 14.28 44.71 32.74
CA PRO A 50 14.58 43.30 32.95
C PRO A 50 14.91 43.00 34.42
N ASP A 51 14.11 42.18 35.08
CA ASP A 51 14.46 41.54 36.36
C ASP A 51 13.46 40.41 36.61
N ASP A 52 13.84 39.17 36.25
CA ASP A 52 13.31 37.92 36.84
C ASP A 52 14.07 36.71 36.29
N LEU A 53 15.40 36.78 36.37
CA LEU A 53 16.32 35.67 36.07
C LEU A 53 17.06 35.25 37.34
N LEU A 54 16.33 35.07 38.44
CA LEU A 54 16.81 34.44 39.67
C LEU A 54 15.66 33.68 40.35
N ASP A 55 15.33 32.49 39.85
CA ASP A 55 14.74 31.45 40.71
C ASP A 55 15.68 30.23 40.78
N GLY A 56 16.29 30.11 41.96
CA GLY A 56 17.34 29.17 42.31
C GLY A 56 16.80 27.84 42.82
N SER A 57 16.20 27.05 41.94
CA SER A 57 15.69 25.72 42.30
C SER A 57 16.09 24.61 41.33
N ARG A 58 17.31 24.66 40.78
CA ARG A 58 17.92 23.52 40.06
C ARG A 58 19.44 23.45 40.20
N VAL A 59 19.97 23.12 41.38
CA VAL A 59 21.26 22.42 41.52
C VAL A 59 21.28 21.61 42.83
N ARG A 60 21.20 20.29 42.76
CA ARG A 60 22.12 19.39 43.49
C ARG A 60 22.12 17.98 42.90
N ALA A 61 23.18 17.71 42.12
CA ALA A 61 23.74 16.39 41.87
C ALA A 61 24.17 15.75 43.22
N THR A 62 24.39 14.46 43.43
CA THR A 62 25.19 13.48 42.69
C THR A 62 25.20 12.22 43.57
N LEU A 63 25.05 11.02 43.01
CA LEU A 63 25.67 9.80 43.54
C LEU A 63 26.03 8.87 42.35
N PRO A 64 27.10 8.07 42.48
CA PRO A 64 28.04 7.86 41.39
C PRO A 64 27.70 6.69 40.46
N SER A 65 28.12 6.91 39.22
CA SER A 65 28.35 5.92 38.18
C SER A 65 29.26 4.80 38.68
N ALA A 66 28.77 3.56 38.60
CA ALA A 66 29.61 2.37 38.56
C ALA A 66 29.68 1.90 37.11
N THR A 67 30.72 2.34 36.41
CA THR A 67 31.18 1.77 35.16
C THR A 67 31.72 0.37 35.42
N ALA A 68 31.08 -0.64 34.82
CA ALA A 68 31.68 -1.94 34.56
C ALA A 68 31.15 -2.47 33.23
N GLY A 69 32.05 -2.59 32.26
CA GLY A 69 31.88 -3.44 31.08
C GLY A 69 31.58 -2.69 29.79
N ASP A 70 32.64 -2.35 29.05
CA ASP A 70 32.61 -2.37 27.60
C ASP A 70 32.08 -3.74 27.14
N GLY A 71 30.80 -3.78 26.78
CA GLY A 71 30.14 -4.91 26.14
C GLY A 71 29.41 -4.37 24.93
N GLU A 72 29.78 -4.89 23.76
CA GLU A 72 29.12 -4.75 22.46
C GLU A 72 27.88 -3.84 22.45
N ALA A 73 27.94 -2.76 21.66
CA ALA A 73 26.79 -1.91 21.37
C ALA A 73 25.63 -2.79 20.88
N ARG A 74 24.78 -3.22 21.82
CA ARG A 74 23.61 -4.05 21.56
C ARG A 74 22.81 -3.27 20.52
N PRO A 75 22.52 -3.84 19.34
CA PRO A 75 21.82 -3.11 18.30
C PRO A 75 20.56 -2.50 18.91
N LYS A 76 20.34 -1.19 18.72
CA LYS A 76 19.20 -0.46 19.28
C LYS A 76 17.94 -1.26 18.98
N ARG A 77 17.38 -1.88 20.01
CA ARG A 77 16.18 -2.71 19.87
C ARG A 77 15.05 -1.83 19.34
N SER A 78 14.34 -2.34 18.33
CA SER A 78 13.14 -1.68 17.82
C SER A 78 12.13 -1.49 18.95
N SER A 79 11.46 -0.34 18.99
CA SER A 79 10.39 -0.10 19.96
C SER A 79 9.03 -0.52 19.38
N PRO A 80 8.04 -0.90 20.22
CA PRO A 80 6.67 -1.13 19.76
C PRO A 80 6.10 0.05 18.95
N GLY A 81 6.43 1.28 19.35
CA GLY A 81 6.02 2.49 18.64
C GLY A 81 6.55 2.59 17.21
N TYR A 82 7.74 2.03 16.91
CA TYR A 82 8.26 1.95 15.54
C TYR A 82 7.38 1.05 14.66
N ALA A 83 7.02 -0.14 15.15
CA ALA A 83 6.12 -1.06 14.47
C ALA A 83 4.72 -0.45 14.26
N ARG A 84 4.18 0.18 15.30
CA ARG A 84 2.91 0.91 15.23
C ARG A 84 2.92 2.03 14.18
N SER A 85 3.98 2.82 14.13
CA SER A 85 4.10 3.91 13.15
C SER A 85 4.07 3.41 11.70
N MET A 86 4.65 2.23 11.43
CA MET A 86 4.57 1.60 10.12
C MET A 86 3.14 1.17 9.81
N ALA A 87 2.48 0.47 10.74
CA ALA A 87 1.09 0.05 10.57
C ALA A 87 0.16 1.23 10.24
N SER A 88 0.21 2.31 11.02
CA SER A 88 -0.63 3.48 10.79
C SER A 88 -0.28 4.23 9.50
N SER A 89 1.00 4.27 9.11
CA SER A 89 1.42 4.86 7.82
C SER A 89 0.84 4.08 6.63
N VAL A 90 0.82 2.75 6.72
CA VAL A 90 0.24 1.88 5.68
C VAL A 90 -1.26 2.10 5.56
N VAL A 91 -2.00 2.15 6.68
CA VAL A 91 -3.45 2.41 6.67
C VAL A 91 -3.76 3.76 6.01
N ALA A 92 -3.01 4.80 6.36
CA ALA A 92 -3.17 6.14 5.79
C ALA A 92 -2.94 6.15 4.26
N SER A 93 -1.92 5.46 3.76
CA SER A 93 -1.67 5.37 2.31
C SER A 93 -2.66 4.48 1.57
N MET A 94 -3.24 3.48 2.24
CA MET A 94 -4.22 2.57 1.64
C MET A 94 -5.56 3.23 1.31
N ALA A 95 -5.98 4.26 2.06
CA ALA A 95 -7.22 4.99 1.80
C ALA A 95 -7.24 5.64 0.40
N GLY A 96 -6.14 6.34 0.06
CA GLY A 96 -5.98 6.96 -1.27
C GLY A 96 -5.90 5.92 -2.38
N LEU A 97 -5.15 4.84 -2.14
CA LEU A 97 -4.99 3.76 -3.10
C LEU A 97 -6.31 3.02 -3.39
N ALA A 98 -7.14 2.78 -2.37
CA ALA A 98 -8.45 2.15 -2.54
C ALA A 98 -9.41 3.04 -3.35
N SER A 99 -9.42 4.34 -3.05
CA SER A 99 -10.22 5.32 -3.80
C SER A 99 -9.81 5.34 -5.28
N GLU A 100 -8.51 5.28 -5.55
CA GLU A 100 -7.96 5.27 -6.89
C GLU A 100 -8.26 3.97 -7.64
N ALA A 101 -8.16 2.81 -6.96
CA ALA A 101 -8.54 1.52 -7.53
C ALA A 101 -10.03 1.51 -7.96
N ILE A 102 -10.94 2.05 -7.14
CA ILE A 102 -12.37 2.18 -7.49
C ILE A 102 -12.53 3.04 -8.75
N ARG A 103 -11.84 4.19 -8.81
CA ARG A 103 -11.86 5.08 -9.98
C ARG A 103 -11.40 4.36 -11.25
N LEU A 104 -10.31 3.60 -11.16
CA LEU A 104 -9.75 2.83 -12.27
C LEU A 104 -10.68 1.69 -12.72
N ILE A 105 -11.32 0.96 -11.79
CA ILE A 105 -12.31 -0.08 -12.12
C ILE A 105 -13.48 0.53 -12.91
N ALA A 106 -14.03 1.66 -12.43
CA ALA A 106 -15.09 2.38 -13.12
C ALA A 106 -14.68 2.85 -14.53
N GLU A 107 -13.46 3.38 -14.68
CA GLU A 107 -12.92 3.81 -15.98
C GLU A 107 -12.73 2.62 -16.94
N VAL A 108 -12.25 1.47 -16.46
CA VAL A 108 -12.15 0.24 -17.28
C VAL A 108 -13.52 -0.17 -17.81
N LYS A 109 -14.56 -0.16 -16.96
CA LYS A 109 -15.93 -0.48 -17.40
C LYS A 109 -16.42 0.49 -18.48
N ARG A 110 -16.21 1.79 -18.27
CA ARG A 110 -16.59 2.85 -19.23
C ARG A 110 -15.88 2.70 -20.57
N LEU A 111 -14.57 2.46 -20.56
CA LEU A 111 -13.76 2.28 -21.77
C LEU A 111 -14.11 0.98 -22.50
N THR A 112 -14.42 -0.09 -21.77
CA THR A 112 -14.87 -1.37 -22.35
C THR A 112 -16.19 -1.18 -23.09
N GLN A 113 -17.15 -0.48 -22.50
CA GLN A 113 -18.41 -0.15 -23.17
C GLN A 113 -18.18 0.73 -24.40
N ARG A 114 -17.36 1.79 -24.28
CA ARG A 114 -17.03 2.67 -25.42
C ARG A 114 -16.36 1.92 -26.56
N LYS A 115 -15.47 0.98 -26.26
CA LYS A 115 -14.83 0.11 -27.25
C LYS A 115 -15.89 -0.71 -28.01
N ALA A 116 -16.80 -1.36 -27.30
CA ALA A 116 -17.86 -2.15 -27.92
C ALA A 116 -18.81 -1.29 -28.78
N ASP A 117 -19.11 -0.07 -28.34
CA ASP A 117 -19.93 0.87 -29.12
C ASP A 117 -19.22 1.31 -30.41
N LEU A 118 -17.93 1.64 -30.35
CA LEU A 118 -17.12 2.00 -31.51
C LEU A 118 -16.94 0.82 -32.48
N GLU A 119 -16.77 -0.40 -31.98
CA GLU A 119 -16.68 -1.61 -32.80
C GLU A 119 -17.98 -1.87 -33.58
N ARG A 120 -19.15 -1.63 -32.96
CA ARG A 120 -20.44 -1.70 -33.64
C ARG A 120 -20.58 -0.62 -34.71
N GLN A 121 -20.30 0.64 -34.36
CA GLN A 121 -20.34 1.75 -35.33
C GLN A 121 -19.40 1.53 -36.52
N LEU A 122 -18.23 0.91 -36.28
CA LEU A 122 -17.28 0.58 -37.34
C LEU A 122 -17.83 -0.49 -38.28
N ALA A 123 -18.45 -1.54 -37.73
CA ALA A 123 -19.10 -2.57 -38.53
C ALA A 123 -20.24 -1.99 -39.38
N ASP A 124 -21.08 -1.13 -38.79
CA ASP A 124 -22.19 -0.48 -39.48
C ASP A 124 -21.69 0.40 -40.64
N LEU A 125 -20.67 1.24 -40.40
CA LEU A 125 -20.09 2.09 -41.46
C LEU A 125 -19.41 1.30 -42.56
N MET A 126 -18.75 0.18 -42.23
CA MET A 126 -18.15 -0.70 -43.24
C MET A 126 -19.22 -1.36 -44.11
N ALA A 127 -20.31 -1.84 -43.51
CA ALA A 127 -21.45 -2.40 -44.25
C ALA A 127 -22.13 -1.33 -45.11
N GLU A 128 -22.34 -0.12 -44.58
CA GLU A 128 -22.92 1.01 -45.31
C GLU A 128 -22.04 1.43 -46.48
N ARG A 129 -20.70 1.50 -46.29
CA ARG A 129 -19.76 1.73 -47.38
C ARG A 129 -19.93 0.69 -48.47
N ASP A 130 -19.90 -0.60 -48.13
CA ASP A 130 -19.97 -1.67 -49.12
C ASP A 130 -21.24 -1.60 -49.96
N ILE A 131 -22.39 -1.36 -49.31
CA ILE A 131 -23.67 -1.20 -50.00
C ILE A 131 -23.64 0.02 -50.93
N LYS A 132 -23.26 1.19 -50.41
CA LYS A 132 -23.29 2.43 -51.19
C LYS A 132 -22.30 2.42 -52.35
N LEU A 133 -21.12 1.85 -52.14
CA LEU A 133 -20.05 1.83 -53.12
C LEU A 133 -20.36 0.82 -54.23
N GLU A 134 -21.05 -0.28 -53.92
CA GLU A 134 -21.61 -1.21 -54.92
C GLU A 134 -22.76 -0.58 -55.72
N GLU A 135 -23.69 0.12 -55.05
CA GLU A 135 -24.74 0.87 -55.74
C GLU A 135 -24.16 1.96 -56.65
N TYR A 136 -23.10 2.64 -56.20
CA TYR A 136 -22.40 3.63 -57.01
C TYR A 136 -21.76 2.97 -58.24
N ARG A 137 -20.97 1.91 -58.07
CA ARG A 137 -20.30 1.16 -59.16
C ARG A 137 -21.27 0.58 -60.20
N SER A 138 -22.46 0.18 -59.77
CA SER A 138 -23.53 -0.33 -60.66
C SER A 138 -24.33 0.79 -61.35
N GLY A 139 -23.99 2.07 -61.13
CA GLY A 139 -24.71 3.22 -61.68
C GLY A 139 -26.04 3.51 -60.97
N LEU A 140 -26.35 2.82 -59.87
CA LEU A 140 -27.56 3.01 -59.08
C LEU A 140 -27.46 4.24 -58.15
N PHE A 141 -27.09 5.39 -58.72
CA PHE A 141 -27.06 6.68 -58.04
C PHE A 141 -27.67 7.77 -58.93
N CYS A 142 -28.11 8.86 -58.31
CA CYS A 142 -28.74 9.98 -59.01
C CYS A 142 -27.67 10.98 -59.47
N SER A 143 -27.58 11.23 -60.79
CA SER A 143 -26.58 12.14 -61.38
C SER A 143 -26.67 13.59 -60.87
N GLY A 144 -27.85 14.06 -60.44
CA GLY A 144 -28.05 15.44 -60.02
C GLY A 144 -27.79 15.70 -58.53
N CYS A 145 -28.02 14.72 -57.66
CA CYS A 145 -27.82 14.88 -56.22
C CYS A 145 -26.69 14.02 -55.64
N GLY A 146 -26.10 13.10 -56.43
CA GLY A 146 -24.99 12.25 -56.02
C GLY A 146 -25.33 11.18 -54.97
N LEU A 147 -26.60 11.04 -54.61
CA LEU A 147 -27.08 10.05 -53.63
C LEU A 147 -27.32 8.70 -54.29
N THR A 148 -27.02 7.62 -53.56
CA THR A 148 -27.30 6.26 -54.01
C THR A 148 -28.78 5.92 -53.89
N ARG A 149 -29.23 4.87 -54.59
CA ARG A 149 -30.62 4.40 -54.55
C ARG A 149 -31.09 4.13 -53.12
N SER A 150 -30.27 3.47 -52.30
CA SER A 150 -30.63 3.16 -50.90
C SER A 150 -30.78 4.43 -50.04
N GLU A 151 -29.97 5.48 -50.28
CA GLU A 151 -30.10 6.77 -49.59
C GLU A 151 -31.39 7.51 -49.99
N ILE A 152 -31.79 7.44 -51.26
CA ILE A 152 -33.02 8.07 -51.77
C ILE A 152 -34.25 7.36 -51.23
N HIS A 153 -34.26 6.03 -51.23
CA HIS A 153 -35.35 5.24 -50.63
C HIS A 153 -35.44 5.42 -49.12
N ALA A 154 -34.32 5.55 -48.41
CA ALA A 154 -34.31 5.81 -46.97
C ALA A 154 -34.98 7.15 -46.61
N LYS A 155 -34.99 8.12 -47.53
CA LYS A 155 -35.70 9.41 -47.39
C LYS A 155 -37.17 9.36 -47.84
N GLY A 156 -37.64 8.22 -48.35
CA GLY A 156 -38.99 8.06 -48.88
C GLY A 156 -39.19 8.65 -50.28
N GLU A 157 -38.10 8.94 -51.00
CA GLU A 157 -38.15 9.48 -52.36
C GLU A 157 -38.12 8.37 -53.42
N THR A 158 -38.58 8.69 -54.63
CA THR A 158 -38.56 7.77 -55.78
C THR A 158 -37.21 7.83 -56.51
N PHE A 159 -36.70 6.65 -56.87
CA PHE A 159 -35.45 6.49 -57.61
C PHE A 159 -35.68 5.86 -59.00
N PRO A 160 -35.09 6.40 -60.09
CA PRO A 160 -34.40 7.70 -60.15
C PRO A 160 -35.39 8.87 -59.97
N HIS A 161 -34.89 10.04 -59.58
CA HIS A 161 -35.73 11.25 -59.54
C HIS A 161 -36.38 11.50 -60.92
N PRO A 162 -37.62 12.01 -60.97
CA PRO A 162 -38.30 12.27 -62.25
C PRO A 162 -37.44 13.14 -63.18
N GLY A 163 -37.19 12.65 -64.40
CA GLY A 163 -36.37 13.35 -65.41
C GLY A 163 -34.87 13.05 -65.36
N GLN A 164 -34.39 12.29 -64.37
CA GLN A 164 -32.99 11.88 -64.28
C GLN A 164 -32.77 10.48 -64.89
N ARG A 165 -31.55 10.24 -65.39
CA ARG A 165 -31.14 8.96 -65.97
C ARG A 165 -29.98 8.38 -65.16
N ILE A 166 -29.92 7.06 -65.11
CA ILE A 166 -28.79 6.32 -64.56
C ILE A 166 -27.60 6.49 -65.49
N VAL A 167 -26.47 6.98 -64.96
CA VAL A 167 -25.21 7.19 -65.68
C VAL A 167 -24.15 6.28 -65.06
N GLN A 168 -23.32 5.66 -65.90
CA GLN A 168 -22.13 4.93 -65.45
C GLN A 168 -21.12 5.93 -64.87
N PRO A 169 -20.68 5.78 -63.61
CA PRO A 169 -19.71 6.68 -63.03
C PRO A 169 -18.33 6.46 -63.66
N THR A 170 -17.57 7.54 -63.76
CA THR A 170 -16.17 7.48 -64.18
C THR A 170 -15.29 6.86 -63.08
N PRO A 171 -14.11 6.30 -63.42
CA PRO A 171 -13.18 5.78 -62.42
C PRO A 171 -12.79 6.81 -61.35
N GLU A 172 -12.64 8.08 -61.76
CA GLU A 172 -12.30 9.20 -60.88
C GLU A 172 -13.41 9.50 -59.87
N GLU A 173 -14.68 9.42 -60.28
CA GLU A 173 -15.85 9.57 -59.41
C GLU A 173 -15.96 8.42 -58.41
N ILE A 174 -15.68 7.17 -58.84
CA ILE A 174 -15.65 6.01 -57.95
C ILE A 174 -14.57 6.19 -56.87
N GLU A 175 -13.35 6.58 -57.23
CA GLU A 175 -12.27 6.83 -56.27
C GLU A 175 -12.58 8.00 -55.33
N ALA A 176 -13.24 9.05 -55.82
CA ALA A 176 -13.69 10.16 -54.98
C ALA A 176 -14.72 9.69 -53.94
N LYS A 177 -15.71 8.90 -54.37
CA LYS A 177 -16.75 8.37 -53.48
C LYS A 177 -16.20 7.35 -52.49
N GLU A 178 -15.26 6.51 -52.92
CA GLU A 178 -14.55 5.58 -52.04
C GLU A 178 -13.80 6.32 -50.94
N ARG A 179 -13.07 7.40 -51.28
CA ARG A 179 -12.40 8.25 -50.27
C ARG A 179 -13.38 8.93 -49.33
N GLU A 180 -14.51 9.43 -49.84
CA GLU A 180 -15.57 10.05 -49.02
C GLU A 180 -16.11 9.08 -47.97
N LEU A 181 -16.46 7.85 -48.38
CA LEU A 181 -17.00 6.82 -47.50
C LEU A 181 -15.93 6.20 -46.58
N GLN A 182 -14.67 6.17 -47.00
CA GLN A 182 -13.57 5.63 -46.22
C GLN A 182 -13.09 6.60 -45.11
N ALA A 183 -13.19 7.92 -45.33
CA ALA A 183 -12.77 8.93 -44.35
C ALA A 183 -13.40 8.78 -42.94
N PRO A 184 -14.73 8.60 -42.76
CA PRO A 184 -15.31 8.37 -41.44
C PRO A 184 -14.87 7.03 -40.81
N ILE A 185 -14.68 5.98 -41.61
CA ILE A 185 -14.15 4.68 -41.16
C ILE A 185 -12.74 4.86 -40.58
N ASP A 186 -11.86 5.58 -41.28
CA ASP A 186 -10.48 5.81 -40.83
C ASP A 186 -10.41 6.70 -39.58
N ARG A 187 -11.33 7.65 -39.44
CA ARG A 187 -11.48 8.43 -38.20
C ARG A 187 -11.88 7.53 -37.04
N LEU A 188 -12.88 6.67 -37.23
CA LEU A 188 -13.38 5.78 -36.19
C LEU A 188 -12.36 4.71 -35.80
N ARG A 189 -11.59 4.19 -36.75
CA ARG A 189 -10.45 3.27 -36.50
C ARG A 189 -9.41 3.92 -35.58
N ARG A 190 -9.00 5.16 -35.88
CA ARG A 190 -8.06 5.91 -35.03
C ARG A 190 -8.61 6.13 -33.61
N GLU A 191 -9.90 6.43 -33.47
CA GLU A 191 -10.54 6.58 -32.17
C GLU A 191 -10.58 5.24 -31.40
N LEU A 192 -10.93 4.15 -32.08
CA LEU A 192 -10.95 2.81 -31.50
C LEU A 192 -9.56 2.39 -31.02
N ASP A 193 -8.52 2.64 -31.80
CA ASP A 193 -7.14 2.34 -31.41
C ASP A 193 -6.69 3.17 -30.21
N ALA A 194 -7.05 4.46 -30.15
CA ALA A 194 -6.81 5.31 -28.99
C ALA A 194 -7.53 4.78 -27.73
N VAL A 195 -8.80 4.37 -27.85
CA VAL A 195 -9.56 3.77 -26.74
C VAL A 195 -8.95 2.44 -26.30
N ARG A 196 -8.52 1.59 -27.24
CA ARG A 196 -7.85 0.31 -26.93
C ARG A 196 -6.54 0.53 -26.18
N SER A 197 -5.72 1.48 -26.62
CA SER A 197 -4.47 1.85 -25.95
C SER A 197 -4.74 2.37 -24.54
N LYS A 198 -5.71 3.27 -24.38
CA LYS A 198 -6.08 3.81 -23.07
C LYS A 198 -6.63 2.72 -22.15
N LEU A 199 -7.48 1.82 -22.67
CA LEU A 199 -8.02 0.70 -21.92
C LEU A 199 -6.90 -0.23 -21.41
N ALA A 200 -5.93 -0.57 -22.26
CA ALA A 200 -4.79 -1.38 -21.85
C ALA A 200 -3.96 -0.71 -20.75
N GLN A 201 -3.70 0.59 -20.87
CA GLN A 201 -3.01 1.37 -19.83
C GLN A 201 -3.79 1.38 -18.52
N THR A 202 -5.09 1.70 -18.55
CA THR A 202 -5.93 1.77 -17.34
C THR A 202 -6.08 0.40 -16.68
N ILE A 203 -6.11 -0.70 -17.45
CA ILE A 203 -6.08 -2.06 -16.90
C ILE A 203 -4.77 -2.31 -16.14
N ALA A 204 -3.62 -1.94 -16.71
CA ALA A 204 -2.33 -2.09 -16.04
C ALA A 204 -2.24 -1.26 -14.76
N GLU A 205 -2.70 0.00 -14.79
CA GLU A 205 -2.76 0.87 -13.61
C GLU A 205 -3.71 0.31 -12.53
N ARG A 206 -4.87 -0.23 -12.92
CA ARG A 206 -5.82 -0.89 -12.02
C ARG A 206 -5.18 -2.09 -11.33
N ASP A 207 -4.56 -2.96 -12.11
CA ASP A 207 -3.99 -4.21 -11.60
C ASP A 207 -2.84 -3.91 -10.63
N GLU A 208 -1.99 -2.94 -10.97
CA GLU A 208 -0.93 -2.47 -10.06
C GLU A 208 -1.51 -1.86 -8.77
N ALA A 209 -2.58 -1.05 -8.85
CA ALA A 209 -3.22 -0.51 -7.66
C ALA A 209 -3.78 -1.61 -6.75
N LEU A 210 -4.37 -2.65 -7.33
CA LEU A 210 -4.88 -3.82 -6.60
C LEU A 210 -3.73 -4.65 -5.98
N ASP A 211 -2.62 -4.83 -6.69
CA ASP A 211 -1.41 -5.49 -6.17
C ASP A 211 -0.83 -4.71 -4.98
N GLN A 212 -0.78 -3.38 -5.08
CA GLN A 212 -0.32 -2.53 -3.99
C GLN A 212 -1.26 -2.57 -2.77
N LEU A 213 -2.58 -2.70 -2.95
CA LEU A 213 -3.51 -2.91 -1.83
C LEU A 213 -3.20 -4.21 -1.09
N GLU A 214 -2.92 -5.27 -1.84
CA GLU A 214 -2.56 -6.57 -1.26
C GLU A 214 -1.23 -6.52 -0.51
N HIS A 215 -0.19 -5.91 -1.10
CA HIS A 215 1.09 -5.73 -0.42
C HIS A 215 0.96 -4.84 0.83
N GLY A 216 0.13 -3.79 0.78
CA GLY A 216 -0.18 -2.94 1.93
C GLY A 216 -0.80 -3.74 3.08
N LEU A 217 -1.77 -4.61 2.79
CA LEU A 217 -2.38 -5.48 3.81
C LEU A 217 -1.37 -6.41 4.48
N ARG A 218 -0.47 -7.00 3.69
CA ARG A 218 0.60 -7.88 4.19
C ARG A 218 1.58 -7.10 5.07
N LEU A 219 1.97 -5.89 4.66
CA LEU A 219 2.87 -5.05 5.44
C LEU A 219 2.22 -4.57 6.74
N TRP A 220 0.94 -4.18 6.71
CA TRP A 220 0.19 -3.81 7.91
C TRP A 220 0.11 -4.98 8.90
N ARG A 221 -0.23 -6.20 8.43
CA ARG A 221 -0.23 -7.40 9.27
C ARG A 221 1.13 -7.67 9.89
N THR A 222 2.18 -7.59 9.08
CA THR A 222 3.58 -7.74 9.53
C THR A 222 3.93 -6.72 10.61
N ALA A 223 3.53 -5.47 10.43
CA ALA A 223 3.79 -4.41 11.39
C ALA A 223 3.05 -4.59 12.72
N VAL A 224 1.78 -4.99 12.67
CA VAL A 224 1.00 -5.31 13.87
C VAL A 224 1.58 -6.52 14.60
N THR A 225 1.95 -7.59 13.89
CA THR A 225 2.62 -8.75 14.48
C THR A 225 3.93 -8.35 15.15
N PHE A 226 4.75 -7.52 14.50
CA PHE A 226 6.02 -7.07 15.05
C PHE A 226 5.83 -6.25 16.34
N GLU A 227 4.81 -5.41 16.41
CA GLU A 227 4.51 -4.68 17.65
C GLU A 227 4.17 -5.62 18.80
N TYR A 228 3.31 -6.62 18.57
CA TYR A 228 2.97 -7.60 19.61
C TYR A 228 4.18 -8.40 20.07
N GLU A 229 5.08 -8.78 19.16
CA GLU A 229 6.34 -9.44 19.52
C GLU A 229 7.21 -8.55 20.40
N LEU A 230 7.34 -7.27 20.06
CA LEU A 230 8.15 -6.33 20.86
C LEU A 230 7.56 -6.10 22.25
N LEU A 231 6.22 -6.09 22.38
CA LEU A 231 5.55 -6.03 23.68
C LEU A 231 5.74 -7.34 24.49
N ALA A 232 5.70 -8.50 23.84
CA ALA A 232 5.96 -9.78 24.50
C ALA A 232 7.43 -9.90 24.97
N LEU A 233 8.37 -9.41 24.16
CA LEU A 233 9.78 -9.40 24.51
C LEU A 233 10.06 -8.46 25.71
N ALA A 234 9.43 -7.29 25.74
CA ALA A 234 9.54 -6.36 26.86
C ALA A 234 9.06 -6.98 28.19
N ASP A 235 7.93 -7.68 28.17
CA ASP A 235 7.44 -8.45 29.33
C ASP A 235 8.45 -9.51 29.78
N HIS A 236 8.99 -10.27 28.83
CA HIS A 236 9.95 -11.32 29.13
C HIS A 236 11.22 -10.76 29.77
N ASP A 237 11.77 -9.68 29.22
CA ASP A 237 12.95 -9.02 29.78
C ASP A 237 12.68 -8.46 31.19
N ASP A 238 11.50 -7.88 31.43
CA ASP A 238 11.08 -7.39 32.74
C ASP A 238 10.97 -8.53 33.77
N GLU A 239 10.40 -9.68 33.38
CA GLU A 239 10.31 -10.87 34.23
C GLU A 239 11.68 -11.44 34.57
N VAL A 240 12.57 -11.55 33.59
CA VAL A 240 13.95 -12.04 33.78
C VAL A 240 14.72 -11.10 34.71
N ALA A 241 14.63 -9.78 34.50
CA ALA A 241 15.27 -8.79 35.37
C ALA A 241 14.72 -8.82 36.80
N HIS A 242 13.40 -8.99 36.97
CA HIS A 242 12.78 -9.13 38.28
C HIS A 242 13.27 -10.38 39.02
N LYS A 243 13.28 -11.55 38.35
CA LYS A 243 13.77 -12.81 38.93
C LYS A 243 15.23 -12.70 39.37
N ALA A 244 16.10 -12.18 38.51
CA ALA A 244 17.51 -12.00 38.83
C ALA A 244 17.72 -11.10 40.06
N ARG A 245 16.94 -10.01 40.17
CA ARG A 245 17.03 -9.10 41.32
C ARG A 245 16.45 -9.72 42.60
N LEU A 246 15.39 -10.53 42.48
CA LEU A 246 14.81 -11.24 43.61
C LEU A 246 15.79 -12.28 44.19
N GLU A 247 16.47 -13.03 43.33
CA GLU A 247 17.51 -13.99 43.74
C GLU A 247 18.67 -13.32 44.47
N GLU A 248 19.08 -12.13 44.03
CA GLU A 248 20.10 -11.32 44.71
C GLU A 248 19.65 -10.92 46.13
N ILE A 249 18.42 -10.40 46.26
CA ILE A 249 17.85 -10.02 47.56
C ILE A 249 17.75 -11.24 48.49
N ASP A 250 17.24 -12.37 47.98
CA ASP A 250 17.10 -13.61 48.75
C ASP A 250 18.46 -14.20 49.15
N SER A 251 19.51 -14.00 48.34
CA SER A 251 20.88 -14.35 48.70
C SER A 251 21.40 -13.51 49.88
N GLN A 252 21.15 -12.20 49.87
CA GLN A 252 21.58 -11.29 50.94
C GLN A 252 20.83 -11.55 52.25
N LEU A 253 19.50 -11.77 52.18
CA LEU A 253 18.71 -12.17 53.34
C LEU A 253 19.25 -13.46 53.96
N ARG A 254 19.58 -14.48 53.14
CA ARG A 254 20.18 -15.72 53.65
C ARG A 254 21.51 -15.47 54.36
N LYS A 255 22.40 -14.63 53.83
CA LYS A 255 23.67 -14.26 54.47
C LYS A 255 23.46 -13.60 55.84
N ILE A 256 22.58 -12.59 55.90
CA ILE A 256 22.24 -11.90 57.15
C ILE A 256 21.66 -12.89 58.16
N SER A 257 20.77 -13.79 57.73
CA SER A 257 20.19 -14.80 58.61
C SER A 257 21.23 -15.76 59.18
N SER A 258 22.23 -16.17 58.39
CA SER A 258 23.30 -17.04 58.87
C SER A 258 24.23 -16.29 59.84
N GLU A 259 24.57 -15.03 59.56
CA GLU A 259 25.43 -14.23 60.44
C GLU A 259 24.77 -13.99 61.80
N ARG A 260 23.45 -13.82 61.80
CA ARG A 260 22.66 -13.61 63.03
C ARG A 260 22.70 -14.80 63.98
N VAL A 261 22.71 -16.03 63.47
CA VAL A 261 22.75 -17.26 64.28
C VAL A 261 24.06 -17.38 65.08
N TRP A 262 25.16 -16.84 64.56
CA TRP A 262 26.49 -17.02 65.16
C TRP A 262 26.97 -15.83 66.01
N ASN A 263 26.30 -14.69 65.94
CA ASN A 263 26.77 -13.46 66.55
C ASN A 263 26.12 -13.21 67.92
N LYS A 264 26.94 -13.06 68.97
CA LYS A 264 26.48 -12.79 70.35
C LYS A 264 26.62 -11.32 70.76
N ASP A 265 27.15 -10.48 69.89
CA ASP A 265 27.31 -9.04 70.13
C ASP A 265 25.98 -8.31 69.87
N LYS A 266 25.44 -7.69 70.92
CA LYS A 266 24.16 -6.97 70.89
C LYS A 266 24.15 -5.83 69.85
N ARG A 267 25.27 -5.10 69.70
CA ARG A 267 25.34 -4.00 68.75
C ARG A 267 25.29 -4.49 67.30
N LYS A 268 25.96 -5.62 67.03
CA LYS A 268 25.94 -6.24 65.71
C LYS A 268 24.58 -6.87 65.39
N ASP A 269 23.86 -7.42 66.36
CA ASP A 269 22.48 -7.90 66.13
C ASP A 269 21.54 -6.74 65.75
N GLU A 270 21.66 -5.57 66.38
CA GLU A 270 20.89 -4.37 66.01
C GLU A 270 21.22 -3.84 64.60
N GLU A 271 22.48 -3.94 64.17
CA GLU A 271 22.90 -3.64 62.78
C GLU A 271 22.30 -4.64 61.78
N LEU A 272 22.44 -5.95 62.05
CA LEU A 272 21.88 -7.01 61.20
C LEU A 272 20.35 -6.94 61.10
N ASN A 273 19.65 -6.53 62.16
CA ASN A 273 18.20 -6.28 62.13
C ASN A 273 17.83 -5.15 61.17
N ARG A 274 18.56 -4.04 61.20
CA ARG A 274 18.32 -2.91 60.30
C ARG A 274 18.56 -3.29 58.84
N ASP A 275 19.63 -4.04 58.57
CA ASP A 275 19.94 -4.51 57.23
C ASP A 275 18.87 -5.49 56.73
N TRP A 276 18.45 -6.43 57.58
CA TRP A 276 17.37 -7.36 57.28
C TRP A 276 16.06 -6.65 56.90
N ASP A 277 15.64 -5.65 57.67
CA ASP A 277 14.44 -4.86 57.40
C ASP A 277 14.60 -3.99 56.13
N SER A 278 15.81 -3.49 55.86
CA SER A 278 16.13 -2.78 54.62
C SER A 278 15.97 -3.69 53.39
N TRP A 279 16.51 -4.91 53.42
CA TRP A 279 16.36 -5.88 52.33
C TRP A 279 14.93 -6.37 52.14
N LYS A 280 14.15 -6.51 53.22
CA LYS A 280 12.70 -6.78 53.13
C LYS A 280 11.95 -5.65 52.47
N THR A 281 12.27 -4.40 52.83
CA THR A 281 11.70 -3.21 52.18
C THR A 281 12.04 -3.18 50.69
N MET A 282 13.30 -3.42 50.33
CA MET A 282 13.73 -3.51 48.92
C MET A 282 12.99 -4.61 48.14
N ARG A 283 12.69 -5.75 48.77
CA ARG A 283 11.88 -6.81 48.14
C ARG A 283 10.46 -6.34 47.87
N ALA A 284 9.80 -5.75 48.85
CA ALA A 284 8.45 -5.23 48.71
C ALA A 284 8.35 -4.14 47.62
N GLU A 285 9.33 -3.23 47.56
CA GLU A 285 9.42 -2.21 46.51
C GLU A 285 9.64 -2.82 45.12
N LEU A 286 10.44 -3.90 45.03
CA LEU A 286 10.68 -4.61 43.78
C LEU A 286 9.39 -5.29 43.27
N ASP A 287 8.62 -5.92 44.16
CA ASP A 287 7.32 -6.51 43.84
C ASP A 287 6.31 -5.44 43.41
N GLU A 288 6.20 -4.32 44.13
CA GLU A 288 5.33 -3.20 43.74
C GLU A 288 5.74 -2.60 42.38
N ARG A 289 7.05 -2.51 42.10
CA ARG A 289 7.56 -2.08 40.80
C ARG A 289 7.19 -3.08 39.69
N ARG A 290 7.28 -4.39 39.94
CA ARG A 290 6.84 -5.43 39.00
C ARG A 290 5.36 -5.28 38.68
N ASP A 291 4.52 -5.16 39.71
CA ASP A 291 3.07 -5.09 39.54
C ASP A 291 2.67 -3.81 38.79
N ARG A 292 3.32 -2.67 39.05
CA ARG A 292 3.16 -1.44 38.27
C ARG A 292 3.56 -1.60 36.80
N ARG A 293 4.68 -2.27 36.52
CA ARG A 293 5.13 -2.53 35.14
C ARG A 293 4.17 -3.47 34.42
N ARG A 294 3.77 -4.56 35.06
CA ARG A 294 2.79 -5.51 34.51
C ARG A 294 1.49 -4.80 34.13
N LEU A 295 0.95 -3.96 35.02
CA LEU A 295 -0.25 -3.18 34.73
C LEU A 295 -0.04 -2.18 33.57
N ALA A 296 1.14 -1.58 33.45
CA ALA A 296 1.47 -0.70 32.33
C ALA A 296 1.52 -1.49 31.00
N ASN A 297 2.19 -2.64 30.98
CA ASN A 297 2.32 -3.47 29.79
C ASN A 297 0.96 -4.07 29.36
N GLU A 298 0.10 -4.44 30.32
CA GLU A 298 -1.29 -4.84 30.06
C GLU A 298 -2.10 -3.71 29.41
N LYS A 299 -1.95 -2.46 29.88
CA LYS A 299 -2.58 -1.29 29.24
C LYS A 299 -2.05 -1.04 27.83
N ASP A 300 -0.76 -1.19 27.61
CA ASP A 300 -0.15 -0.99 26.30
C ASP A 300 -0.59 -2.07 25.30
N ARG A 301 -0.73 -3.32 25.73
CA ARG A 301 -1.34 -4.40 24.92
C ARG A 301 -2.80 -4.13 24.57
N ALA A 302 -3.58 -3.68 25.56
CA ALA A 302 -4.99 -3.34 25.34
C ALA A 302 -5.13 -2.20 24.31
N ARG A 303 -4.27 -1.18 24.40
CA ARG A 303 -4.19 -0.08 23.42
C ARG A 303 -3.79 -0.58 22.03
N ALA A 304 -2.72 -1.35 21.92
CA ALA A 304 -2.28 -1.93 20.65
C ALA A 304 -3.39 -2.77 19.98
N THR A 305 -4.13 -3.55 20.78
CA THR A 305 -5.27 -4.34 20.33
C THR A 305 -6.42 -3.46 19.84
N ALA A 306 -6.79 -2.43 20.60
CA ALA A 306 -7.85 -1.51 20.22
C ALA A 306 -7.51 -0.77 18.92
N THR A 307 -6.28 -0.27 18.78
CA THR A 307 -5.82 0.42 17.57
C THR A 307 -5.77 -0.53 16.38
N ALA A 308 -5.21 -1.73 16.52
CA ALA A 308 -5.18 -2.72 15.45
C ALA A 308 -6.59 -3.11 14.99
N ASN A 309 -7.56 -3.24 15.91
CA ASN A 309 -8.95 -3.52 15.54
C ASN A 309 -9.61 -2.34 14.82
N SER A 310 -9.34 -1.10 15.24
CA SER A 310 -9.82 0.09 14.55
C SER A 310 -9.28 0.18 13.12
N GLU A 311 -7.97 0.04 12.96
CA GLU A 311 -7.30 0.02 11.65
C GLU A 311 -7.82 -1.14 10.78
N ARG A 312 -8.01 -2.33 11.36
CA ARG A 312 -8.61 -3.47 10.64
C ARG A 312 -10.00 -3.14 10.12
N ASN A 313 -10.84 -2.49 10.91
CA ASN A 313 -12.19 -2.12 10.50
C ASN A 313 -12.15 -1.07 9.37
N GLU A 314 -11.23 -0.12 9.44
CA GLU A 314 -11.00 0.87 8.39
C GLU A 314 -10.54 0.21 7.07
N LEU A 315 -9.52 -0.66 7.14
CA LEU A 315 -9.05 -1.46 6.01
C LEU A 315 -10.15 -2.34 5.42
N ASN A 316 -10.96 -2.97 6.28
CA ASN A 316 -12.12 -3.75 5.85
C ASN A 316 -13.13 -2.87 5.11
N GLY A 317 -13.35 -1.63 5.54
CA GLY A 317 -14.21 -0.68 4.83
C GLY A 317 -13.74 -0.40 3.41
N TYR A 318 -12.42 -0.31 3.18
CA TYR A 318 -11.85 -0.12 1.86
C TYR A 318 -11.96 -1.37 0.98
N ILE A 319 -11.58 -2.52 1.52
CA ILE A 319 -11.47 -3.79 0.79
C ILE A 319 -12.83 -4.38 0.45
N HIS A 320 -13.79 -4.28 1.38
CA HIS A 320 -15.13 -4.83 1.21
C HIS A 320 -16.05 -3.86 0.46
N SER A 321 -15.53 -2.71 0.00
CA SER A 321 -16.23 -1.91 -1.01
C SER A 321 -16.41 -2.79 -2.26
N GLY A 322 -17.67 -2.97 -2.69
CA GLY A 322 -18.09 -4.14 -3.46
C GLY A 322 -17.28 -4.48 -4.70
N GLU A 323 -16.77 -3.47 -5.42
CA GLU A 323 -15.97 -3.70 -6.62
C GLU A 323 -14.57 -4.25 -6.31
N ILE A 324 -13.90 -3.76 -5.25
CA ILE A 324 -12.56 -4.24 -4.86
C ILE A 324 -12.63 -5.67 -4.32
N SER A 325 -13.64 -5.96 -3.50
CA SER A 325 -13.82 -7.27 -2.84
C SER A 325 -13.81 -8.43 -3.83
N HIS A 326 -14.51 -8.28 -4.96
CA HIS A 326 -14.55 -9.29 -6.01
C HIS A 326 -13.16 -9.59 -6.60
N PHE A 327 -12.33 -8.57 -6.80
CA PHE A 327 -10.98 -8.74 -7.34
C PHE A 327 -10.04 -9.40 -6.33
N ILE A 328 -10.05 -8.93 -5.07
CA ILE A 328 -9.17 -9.48 -4.03
C ILE A 328 -9.52 -10.94 -3.72
N ALA A 329 -10.81 -11.28 -3.60
CA ALA A 329 -11.25 -12.66 -3.39
C ALA A 329 -10.84 -13.60 -4.55
N SER A 330 -10.91 -13.12 -5.78
CA SER A 330 -10.48 -13.91 -6.95
C SER A 330 -8.99 -14.22 -6.96
N ARG A 331 -8.15 -13.29 -6.47
CA ARG A 331 -6.69 -13.45 -6.38
C ARG A 331 -6.24 -14.26 -5.16
N ALA A 332 -6.90 -14.10 -4.01
CA ALA A 332 -6.63 -14.89 -2.82
C ALA A 332 -6.79 -16.40 -3.06
N ASN A 333 -7.75 -16.79 -3.91
CA ASN A 333 -7.95 -18.18 -4.32
C ASN A 333 -6.85 -18.72 -5.27
N ALA A 334 -5.99 -17.86 -5.83
CA ALA A 334 -4.98 -18.24 -6.81
C ALA A 334 -3.61 -18.60 -6.20
N SER A 335 -3.34 -18.30 -4.93
CA SER A 335 -2.06 -18.64 -4.28
C SER A 335 -2.25 -19.12 -2.84
N PRO A 336 -2.18 -20.45 -2.59
CA PRO A 336 -2.48 -21.03 -1.27
C PRO A 336 -1.28 -21.12 -0.32
N ILE A 337 -0.10 -20.64 -0.71
CA ILE A 337 1.12 -20.78 0.11
C ILE A 337 1.43 -19.44 0.78
N PRO A 338 1.44 -19.35 2.13
CA PRO A 338 1.95 -18.17 2.81
C PRO A 338 3.45 -18.07 2.55
N ASP A 339 3.83 -17.20 1.63
CA ASP A 339 5.22 -16.81 1.41
C ASP A 339 5.72 -16.08 2.68
N VAL A 340 6.84 -16.54 3.23
CA VAL A 340 7.53 -15.84 4.33
C VAL A 340 8.59 -14.88 3.79
N GLY A 341 8.87 -14.92 2.48
CA GLY A 341 9.78 -14.02 1.81
C GLY A 341 9.32 -12.57 1.81
N LEU A 342 10.19 -11.70 1.26
CA LEU A 342 9.97 -10.25 1.22
C LEU A 342 8.59 -9.86 0.67
N GLY A 343 8.10 -10.55 -0.37
CA GLY A 343 6.78 -10.29 -0.95
C GLY A 343 5.60 -10.75 -0.08
N GLY A 344 5.78 -11.86 0.63
CA GLY A 344 4.83 -12.36 1.62
C GLY A 344 4.63 -11.43 2.82
N LEU A 345 5.69 -10.72 3.22
CA LEU A 345 5.68 -9.73 4.29
C LEU A 345 5.25 -8.32 3.83
N GLY A 346 4.87 -8.16 2.57
CA GLY A 346 4.45 -6.87 2.01
C GLY A 346 5.60 -5.93 1.63
N GLY A 347 6.80 -6.47 1.41
CA GLY A 347 7.99 -5.67 1.08
C GLY A 347 7.94 -4.96 -0.26
N PHE A 348 7.06 -5.39 -1.17
CA PHE A 348 6.83 -4.68 -2.43
C PHE A 348 5.78 -3.56 -2.31
N TYR A 349 5.29 -3.27 -1.10
CA TYR A 349 4.40 -2.13 -0.90
C TYR A 349 5.13 -0.81 -1.08
N ARG A 350 4.61 0.04 -1.96
CA ARG A 350 5.18 1.34 -2.32
C ARG A 350 4.42 2.52 -1.69
N MET A 351 3.78 2.30 -0.55
CA MET A 351 3.14 3.37 0.26
C MET A 351 2.17 4.25 -0.54
N GLY A 352 1.36 3.63 -1.40
CA GLY A 352 0.33 4.31 -2.21
C GLY A 352 0.74 4.61 -3.66
N ASP A 353 2.01 4.42 -4.02
CA ASP A 353 2.45 4.53 -5.40
C ASP A 353 2.07 3.28 -6.22
N HIS A 354 1.20 3.47 -7.20
CA HIS A 354 0.65 2.44 -8.08
C HIS A 354 1.02 2.66 -9.54
N ASN A 355 2.05 3.47 -9.83
CA ASN A 355 2.48 3.66 -11.22
C ASN A 355 3.12 2.37 -11.76
N PRO A 356 2.54 1.72 -12.77
CA PRO A 356 3.08 0.46 -13.32
C PRO A 356 4.42 0.64 -14.04
N LYS A 357 4.84 1.88 -14.34
CA LYS A 357 6.14 2.19 -14.96
C LYS A 357 7.26 2.34 -13.95
N HIS A 358 6.95 2.54 -12.67
CA HIS A 358 7.98 2.59 -11.66
C HIS A 358 8.53 1.18 -11.45
N GLU A 359 9.86 1.06 -11.43
CA GLU A 359 10.53 -0.21 -11.18
C GLU A 359 10.06 -0.78 -9.83
N VAL A 360 10.03 -2.11 -9.69
CA VAL A 360 9.60 -2.83 -8.46
C VAL A 360 10.64 -2.67 -7.33
N ALA A 361 11.20 -1.47 -7.19
CA ALA A 361 12.14 -1.12 -6.17
C ALA A 361 11.42 -1.10 -4.82
N VAL A 362 11.91 -1.95 -3.93
CA VAL A 362 11.49 -2.00 -2.53
C VAL A 362 11.87 -0.67 -1.89
N LEU A 363 10.91 0.00 -1.27
CA LEU A 363 11.19 1.27 -0.59
C LEU A 363 12.20 1.05 0.55
N PRO A 364 13.25 1.89 0.69
CA PRO A 364 14.29 1.66 1.69
C PRO A 364 13.78 1.54 3.12
N ASN A 365 12.77 2.34 3.49
CA ASN A 365 12.15 2.28 4.81
C ASN A 365 11.38 0.97 5.04
N VAL A 366 10.67 0.46 4.03
CA VAL A 366 9.97 -0.83 4.08
C VAL A 366 10.97 -1.98 4.13
N ARG A 367 12.06 -1.89 3.37
CA ARG A 367 13.14 -2.88 3.41
C ARG A 367 13.75 -2.99 4.81
N VAL A 368 14.17 -1.85 5.38
CA VAL A 368 14.75 -1.79 6.73
C VAL A 368 13.76 -2.31 7.77
N PHE A 369 12.47 -2.02 7.60
CA PHE A 369 11.42 -2.52 8.49
C PHE A 369 11.34 -4.05 8.46
N ILE A 370 11.27 -4.64 7.26
CA ILE A 370 11.16 -6.09 7.10
C ILE A 370 12.44 -6.79 7.56
N ASP A 371 13.62 -6.26 7.23
CA ASP A 371 14.88 -6.84 7.72
C ASP A 371 14.95 -6.84 9.25
N ARG A 372 14.41 -5.81 9.93
CA ARG A 372 14.30 -5.77 11.40
C ARG A 372 13.28 -6.77 11.95
N PHE A 373 12.15 -6.95 11.26
CA PHE A 373 11.15 -7.94 11.64
C PHE A 373 11.71 -9.36 11.48
N SER A 374 12.34 -9.67 10.34
CA SER A 374 12.95 -10.97 10.06
C SER A 374 14.13 -11.30 10.98
N ALA A 375 14.81 -10.28 11.52
CA ALA A 375 15.84 -10.47 12.54
C ALA A 375 15.28 -10.68 13.96
N SER A 376 13.96 -10.58 14.16
CA SER A 376 13.32 -10.82 15.45
C SER A 376 13.40 -12.31 15.83
N PRO A 377 13.78 -12.65 17.07
CA PRO A 377 13.94 -14.05 17.50
C PRO A 377 12.64 -14.87 17.47
N HIS A 378 11.48 -14.22 17.31
CA HIS A 378 10.16 -14.87 17.28
C HIS A 378 9.49 -14.92 15.91
N TYR A 379 10.17 -14.47 14.85
CA TYR A 379 9.66 -14.35 13.48
C TYR A 379 8.92 -15.60 12.94
N LEU A 380 9.31 -16.81 13.38
CA LEU A 380 8.69 -18.08 12.96
C LEU A 380 7.58 -18.60 13.89
N THR A 381 7.49 -18.10 15.12
CA THR A 381 6.52 -18.54 16.14
C THR A 381 5.23 -17.71 16.18
N SER A 382 5.29 -16.47 15.70
CA SER A 382 4.24 -15.44 15.78
C SER A 382 3.34 -15.36 14.55
N TYR A 383 3.64 -16.11 13.48
CA TYR A 383 2.80 -16.17 12.27
C TYR A 383 1.50 -16.97 12.47
N ALA A 384 1.24 -17.48 13.66
CA ALA A 384 -0.06 -18.00 14.05
C ALA A 384 -0.92 -16.85 14.61
N PRO A 385 -1.96 -16.36 13.89
CA PRO A 385 -2.85 -15.35 14.42
C PRO A 385 -3.49 -15.84 15.73
N PRO A 386 -3.80 -14.95 16.69
CA PRO A 386 -4.46 -15.33 17.93
C PRO A 386 -5.73 -16.13 17.62
N VAL A 387 -5.79 -17.34 18.17
CA VAL A 387 -6.90 -18.27 18.07
C VAL A 387 -8.16 -17.58 18.61
N GLY A 388 -9.02 -17.19 17.68
CA GLY A 388 -10.11 -16.23 17.87
C GLY A 388 -10.53 -15.60 16.54
N ALA A 389 -9.64 -15.62 15.54
CA ALA A 389 -9.95 -15.36 14.13
C ALA A 389 -10.82 -16.48 13.53
N ARG A 390 -12.12 -16.49 13.85
CA ARG A 390 -13.10 -17.14 12.98
C ARG A 390 -13.15 -16.37 11.66
N ALA A 391 -12.73 -17.10 10.63
CA ALA A 391 -12.80 -16.87 9.19
C ALA A 391 -12.12 -15.58 8.66
N ILE A 392 -10.99 -15.80 8.01
CA ILE A 392 -10.81 -15.29 6.65
C ILE A 392 -11.55 -16.30 5.75
N PRO A 393 -12.77 -16.02 5.25
CA PRO A 393 -13.17 -16.42 3.91
C PRO A 393 -12.65 -15.41 2.88
#